data_AF-A0A940M6I3-F1
#
_entry.id   AF-A0A940M6I3-F1
#
_cell.length_a   1.000
_cell.length_b   1.000
_cell.length_c   1.000
_cell.angle_alpha   90.00
_cell.angle_beta   90.00
_cell.angle_gamma   90.00
#
_symmetry.space_group_name_H-M   'P 1'
#
loop_
_entity.id
_entity.type
_entity.pdbx_description
1 polymer ?
#
loop_
_entity_poly.entity_id
_entity_poly.type
_entity_poly.pdbx_seq_one_letter_code
_entity_poly.pdbx_strand_id
1 'polypeptide(L)'
;MPATNASSMFLDIQGLEIPDREGGQVLFNGARMRGNADITAANRFGLAANFGSIQTSENSPAPVITVTNSYNPATGQVDGSGLKAPAPDIYINGKVSNRRGSIDLTASYGSIYANADIRGQSLNISAGKDFVLNNMDGFTHIGGDPAYNNNGNTLNPANSATVAGNNVVISALYLNINGLVQSGVADWSVVIDESAFNTLDTLRAAWKAGGPAVVQLATTDARLGRIGYSYDFRSESIVLDQVDIGGGYMELTGHILSTGNGQLRVLDGYSQVKVVNNTIRDLTITGIDLGNGVQGQLRINDLARKAGDDRAWSTIYTYDNGQVQRYEGWSSEIRVADPFKVGSSVGRTAQYDVTDGRTYVWLQGRDRTDTNTRVEYWDEFWGFIPTGDGTELSNVTVKG
;
A
#
# COMPACT_ATOMS: atom_id res chain seq x y z
N MET A 1 0.01 -0.08 -13.32
CA MET A 1 -1.18 0.65 -13.80
C MET A 1 -1.36 1.89 -12.95
N PRO A 2 -1.11 3.09 -13.48
CA PRO A 2 -1.41 4.34 -12.78
C PRO A 2 -2.79 4.89 -13.16
N ALA A 3 -3.53 5.41 -12.17
CA ALA A 3 -4.72 6.24 -12.34
C ALA A 3 -4.53 7.51 -11.49
N THR A 4 -4.42 8.66 -12.14
CA THR A 4 -4.17 9.94 -11.47
C THR A 4 -5.30 10.91 -11.75
N ASN A 5 -5.88 11.48 -10.70
CA ASN A 5 -6.84 12.55 -10.76
C ASN A 5 -6.29 13.79 -10.07
N ALA A 6 -6.24 14.90 -10.81
CA ALA A 6 -5.85 16.22 -10.32
C ALA A 6 -7.02 17.23 -10.41
N SER A 7 -8.25 16.74 -10.67
CA SER A 7 -9.46 17.58 -10.69
C SER A 7 -10.15 17.57 -9.33
N SER A 8 -11.07 18.51 -9.12
CA SER A 8 -11.90 18.59 -7.90
C SER A 8 -12.94 17.47 -7.78
N MET A 9 -13.02 16.56 -8.74
CA MET A 9 -13.99 15.45 -8.72
C MET A 9 -13.43 14.27 -7.92
N PHE A 10 -14.30 13.49 -7.27
CA PHE A 10 -13.89 12.25 -6.61
C PHE A 10 -13.54 11.16 -7.62
N LEU A 11 -12.78 10.16 -7.16
CA LEU A 11 -12.57 8.92 -7.89
C LEU A 11 -13.50 7.84 -7.36
N ASP A 12 -14.17 7.12 -8.25
CA ASP A 12 -14.96 5.94 -7.91
C ASP A 12 -14.40 4.72 -8.65
N ILE A 13 -13.81 3.81 -7.88
CA ILE A 13 -13.17 2.61 -8.39
C ILE A 13 -14.15 1.45 -8.30
N GLN A 14 -14.63 1.05 -9.48
CA GLN A 14 -15.54 -0.08 -9.67
C GLN A 14 -14.81 -1.43 -9.78
N GLY A 15 -13.48 -1.41 -9.86
CA GLY A 15 -12.64 -2.60 -9.84
C GLY A 15 -11.31 -2.38 -10.57
N LEU A 16 -10.22 -2.93 -10.01
CA LEU A 16 -8.90 -2.92 -10.61
C LEU A 16 -8.24 -4.27 -10.32
N GLU A 17 -7.90 -5.04 -11.35
CA GLU A 17 -7.32 -6.36 -11.16
C GLU A 17 -6.11 -6.56 -12.08
N ILE A 18 -4.98 -6.91 -11.47
CA ILE A 18 -3.85 -7.53 -12.17
C ILE A 18 -3.95 -9.04 -11.89
N PRO A 19 -4.21 -9.88 -12.91
CA PRO A 19 -4.39 -11.31 -12.73
C PRO A 19 -3.16 -11.97 -12.11
N ASP A 20 -3.40 -12.97 -11.26
CA ASP A 20 -2.34 -13.71 -10.56
C ASP A 20 -1.52 -14.63 -11.48
N ARG A 21 -1.93 -14.82 -12.74
CA ARG A 21 -1.26 -15.71 -13.68
C ARG A 21 0.13 -15.18 -14.04
N GLU A 22 1.08 -16.09 -14.21
CA GLU A 22 2.41 -15.78 -14.75
C GLU A 22 2.30 -15.42 -16.24
N GLY A 23 1.87 -14.19 -16.53
CA GLY A 23 1.94 -13.62 -17.88
C GLY A 23 3.37 -13.18 -18.19
N GLY A 24 3.81 -13.30 -19.45
CA GLY A 24 5.15 -12.89 -19.87
C GLY A 24 6.20 -14.00 -19.71
N GLN A 25 5.91 -15.20 -20.21
CA GLN A 25 6.86 -16.31 -20.26
C GLN A 25 7.44 -16.42 -21.66
N VAL A 26 8.75 -16.69 -21.76
CA VAL A 26 9.35 -17.18 -22.99
C VAL A 26 9.43 -18.69 -22.85
N LEU A 27 8.74 -19.40 -23.74
CA LEU A 27 8.73 -20.85 -23.77
C LEU A 27 9.44 -21.32 -25.04
N PHE A 28 10.32 -22.30 -24.90
CA PHE A 28 10.89 -23.03 -26.02
C PHE A 28 10.65 -24.53 -25.78
N ASN A 29 9.89 -25.16 -26.67
CA ASN A 29 9.40 -26.54 -26.52
C ASN A 29 8.74 -26.82 -25.15
N GLY A 30 8.02 -25.84 -24.59
CA GLY A 30 7.36 -25.96 -23.28
C GLY A 30 8.27 -25.67 -22.07
N ALA A 31 9.58 -25.57 -22.26
CA ALA A 31 10.52 -25.16 -21.21
C ALA A 31 10.60 -23.64 -21.10
N ARG A 32 10.64 -23.11 -19.87
CA ARG A 32 10.80 -21.68 -19.60
C ARG A 32 12.22 -21.22 -19.88
N MET A 33 12.35 -20.10 -20.57
CA MET A 33 13.61 -19.47 -20.94
C MET A 33 13.72 -18.12 -20.24
N ARG A 34 14.49 -18.04 -19.15
CA ARG A 34 14.61 -16.86 -18.29
C ARG A 34 15.68 -15.88 -18.79
N GLY A 35 16.56 -16.34 -19.66
CA GLY A 35 17.64 -15.54 -20.23
C GLY A 35 18.48 -16.30 -21.24
N ASN A 36 19.55 -15.65 -21.73
CA ASN A 36 20.45 -16.24 -22.74
C ASN A 36 21.09 -17.55 -22.29
N ALA A 37 21.28 -17.74 -20.97
CA ALA A 37 21.83 -18.98 -20.41
C ALA A 37 20.89 -20.18 -20.69
N ASP A 38 19.60 -20.04 -20.39
CA ASP A 38 18.61 -21.12 -20.61
C ASP A 38 18.45 -21.42 -22.11
N ILE A 39 18.44 -20.38 -22.94
CA ILE A 39 18.35 -20.57 -24.40
C ILE A 39 19.62 -21.21 -24.95
N THR A 40 20.80 -20.80 -24.47
CA THR A 40 22.08 -21.41 -24.88
C THR A 40 22.14 -22.89 -24.46
N ALA A 41 21.58 -23.23 -23.30
CA ALA A 41 21.46 -24.62 -22.85
C ALA A 41 20.46 -25.43 -23.69
N ALA A 42 19.40 -24.81 -24.21
CA ALA A 42 18.42 -25.44 -25.10
C ALA A 42 18.86 -25.54 -26.56
N ASN A 43 19.83 -24.71 -26.98
CA ASN A 43 20.39 -24.72 -28.32
C ASN A 43 21.25 -25.98 -28.58
N ARG A 44 21.42 -26.30 -29.86
CA ARG A 44 22.42 -27.30 -30.29
C ARG A 44 23.81 -26.89 -29.81
N PHE A 45 24.63 -27.89 -29.43
CA PHE A 45 26.02 -27.71 -29.00
C PHE A 45 26.79 -26.74 -29.94
N GLY A 46 27.38 -25.70 -29.34
CA GLY A 46 28.18 -24.69 -30.04
C GLY A 46 27.43 -23.41 -30.46
N LEU A 47 26.11 -23.30 -30.24
CA LEU A 47 25.33 -22.10 -30.57
C LEU A 47 24.93 -21.30 -29.32
N ALA A 48 25.51 -20.12 -29.17
CA ALA A 48 25.19 -19.20 -28.07
C ALA A 48 24.00 -18.29 -28.41
N ALA A 49 23.13 -18.06 -27.42
CA ALA A 49 22.12 -17.02 -27.50
C ALA A 49 22.74 -15.65 -27.16
N ASN A 50 22.48 -14.64 -27.99
CA ASN A 50 23.03 -13.29 -27.82
C ASN A 50 21.94 -12.21 -27.90
N PHE A 51 20.82 -12.41 -27.20
CA PHE A 51 19.81 -11.37 -27.08
C PHE A 51 20.30 -10.28 -26.11
N GLY A 52 20.07 -9.01 -26.45
CA GLY A 52 20.51 -7.88 -25.62
C GLY A 52 19.84 -7.83 -24.24
N SER A 53 18.56 -8.21 -24.16
CA SER A 53 17.85 -8.47 -22.91
C SER A 53 16.68 -9.42 -23.17
N ILE A 54 16.39 -10.28 -22.19
CA ILE A 54 15.20 -11.12 -22.17
C ILE A 54 14.46 -10.76 -20.91
N GLN A 55 13.25 -10.22 -21.06
CA GLN A 55 12.37 -9.95 -19.94
C GLN A 55 11.27 -10.99 -19.88
N THR A 56 11.12 -11.59 -18.72
CA THR A 56 10.07 -12.55 -18.35
C THR A 56 9.41 -12.09 -17.06
N SER A 57 8.30 -12.72 -16.70
CA SER A 57 7.60 -12.49 -15.44
C SER A 57 8.45 -12.63 -14.18
N GLU A 58 9.57 -13.36 -14.26
CA GLU A 58 10.46 -13.63 -13.12
C GLU A 58 11.54 -12.57 -12.95
N ASN A 59 11.94 -11.88 -14.03
CA ASN A 59 13.00 -10.87 -14.00
C ASN A 59 12.49 -9.44 -14.31
N SER A 60 11.20 -9.29 -14.60
CA SER A 60 10.52 -8.00 -14.65
C SER A 60 10.23 -7.49 -13.22
N PRO A 61 10.20 -6.16 -12.99
CA PRO A 61 9.70 -5.59 -11.74
C PRO A 61 8.31 -6.10 -11.38
N ALA A 62 8.01 -6.21 -10.08
CA ALA A 62 6.69 -6.60 -9.62
C ALA A 62 5.61 -5.62 -10.12
N PRO A 63 4.41 -6.10 -10.48
CA PRO A 63 3.32 -5.24 -10.91
C PRO A 63 2.90 -4.27 -9.81
N VAL A 64 2.49 -3.06 -10.17
CA VAL A 64 1.99 -2.06 -9.22
C VAL A 64 0.67 -1.49 -9.72
N ILE A 65 -0.33 -1.38 -8.84
CA ILE A 65 -1.52 -0.54 -9.03
C ILE A 65 -1.29 0.74 -8.25
N THR A 66 -1.32 1.88 -8.92
CA THR A 66 -1.20 3.19 -8.27
C THR A 66 -2.44 4.01 -8.58
N VAL A 67 -3.15 4.44 -7.55
CA VAL A 67 -4.26 5.39 -7.64
C VAL A 67 -3.89 6.62 -6.84
N THR A 68 -3.97 7.78 -7.47
CA THR A 68 -3.63 9.04 -6.82
C THR A 68 -4.70 10.08 -7.08
N ASN A 69 -5.21 10.68 -6.01
CA ASN A 69 -6.00 11.89 -6.04
C ASN A 69 -5.18 13.04 -5.44
N SER A 70 -4.77 13.99 -6.29
CA SER A 70 -3.76 15.00 -5.96
C SER A 70 -4.27 16.44 -6.02
N TYR A 71 -5.58 16.66 -6.26
CA TYR A 71 -6.14 18.01 -6.29
C TYR A 71 -5.97 18.69 -4.92
N ASN A 72 -5.24 19.81 -4.91
CA ASN A 72 -5.06 20.64 -3.72
C ASN A 72 -6.14 21.74 -3.68
N PRO A 73 -7.07 21.71 -2.69
CA PRO A 73 -8.11 22.73 -2.55
C PRO A 73 -7.57 24.14 -2.31
N ALA A 74 -6.42 24.28 -1.63
CA ALA A 74 -5.83 25.58 -1.30
C ALA A 74 -5.49 26.37 -2.57
N THR A 75 -5.03 25.68 -3.62
CA THR A 75 -4.69 26.27 -4.92
C THR A 75 -5.83 26.20 -5.94
N GLY A 76 -6.97 25.62 -5.56
CA GLY A 76 -8.16 25.47 -6.39
C GLY A 76 -8.75 26.79 -6.86
N GLN A 77 -9.40 26.76 -8.02
CA GLN A 77 -10.17 27.90 -8.55
C GLN A 77 -11.35 28.20 -7.62
N VAL A 78 -11.63 29.49 -7.43
CA VAL A 78 -12.86 29.93 -6.75
C VAL A 78 -14.02 29.88 -7.75
N ASP A 79 -15.17 29.39 -7.31
CA ASP A 79 -16.40 29.46 -8.09
C ASP A 79 -17.01 30.87 -8.07
N GLY A 80 -18.14 31.05 -8.78
CA GLY A 80 -18.87 32.32 -8.82
C GLY A 80 -19.43 32.77 -7.46
N SER A 81 -19.39 31.91 -6.44
CA SER A 81 -19.77 32.19 -5.05
C SER A 81 -18.55 32.49 -4.16
N GLY A 82 -17.33 32.49 -4.72
CA GLY A 82 -16.10 32.75 -3.97
C GLY A 82 -15.60 31.57 -3.16
N LEU A 83 -16.17 30.37 -3.35
CA LEU A 83 -15.79 29.15 -2.63
C LEU A 83 -14.84 28.30 -3.46
N LYS A 84 -13.89 27.64 -2.79
CA LYS A 84 -13.00 26.65 -3.40
C LYS A 84 -13.64 25.26 -3.30
N ALA A 85 -13.51 24.45 -4.35
CA ALA A 85 -13.96 23.07 -4.28
C ALA A 85 -13.18 22.29 -3.21
N PRO A 86 -13.84 21.39 -2.45
CA PRO A 86 -13.20 20.63 -1.38
C PRO A 86 -12.19 19.61 -1.92
N ALA A 87 -11.41 19.01 -1.01
CA ALA A 87 -10.55 17.89 -1.35
C ALA A 87 -11.40 16.71 -1.84
N PRO A 88 -11.13 16.16 -3.03
CA PRO A 88 -11.86 15.01 -3.52
C PRO A 88 -11.41 13.72 -2.86
N ASP A 89 -12.38 12.84 -2.61
CA ASP A 89 -12.16 11.55 -1.97
C ASP A 89 -11.91 10.43 -3.01
N ILE A 90 -11.48 9.27 -2.53
CA ILE A 90 -11.43 8.03 -3.31
C ILE A 90 -12.44 7.05 -2.72
N TYR A 91 -13.39 6.60 -3.54
CA TYR A 91 -14.31 5.52 -3.24
C TYR A 91 -13.86 4.24 -3.94
N ILE A 92 -13.80 3.13 -3.21
CA ILE A 92 -13.50 1.80 -3.73
C ILE A 92 -14.73 0.94 -3.51
N ASN A 93 -15.55 0.83 -4.55
CA ASN A 93 -16.82 0.11 -4.53
C ASN A 93 -16.74 -1.25 -5.23
N GLY A 94 -15.62 -1.55 -5.89
CA GLY A 94 -15.31 -2.88 -6.42
C GLY A 94 -13.94 -3.38 -6.00
N LYS A 95 -13.73 -4.69 -6.20
CA LYS A 95 -12.50 -5.39 -5.79
C LYS A 95 -11.25 -4.77 -6.43
N VAL A 96 -10.22 -4.55 -5.62
CA VAL A 96 -8.88 -4.15 -6.07
C VAL A 96 -7.89 -5.26 -5.74
N SER A 97 -7.24 -5.84 -6.75
CA SER A 97 -6.40 -7.03 -6.59
C SER A 97 -5.10 -6.94 -7.39
N ASN A 98 -3.98 -7.14 -6.70
CA ASN A 98 -2.65 -7.28 -7.30
C ASN A 98 -1.78 -8.17 -6.42
N ARG A 99 -2.11 -9.47 -6.33
CA ARG A 99 -1.50 -10.34 -5.31
C ARG A 99 0.00 -10.61 -5.54
N ARG A 100 0.51 -10.35 -6.75
CA ARG A 100 1.93 -10.47 -7.11
C ARG A 100 2.72 -9.17 -6.94
N GLY A 101 2.09 -8.11 -6.42
CA GLY A 101 2.78 -6.84 -6.27
C GLY A 101 2.04 -5.83 -5.40
N SER A 102 2.35 -4.55 -5.59
CA SER A 102 1.90 -3.50 -4.67
C SER A 102 0.60 -2.84 -5.12
N ILE A 103 -0.19 -2.40 -4.15
CA ILE A 103 -1.31 -1.48 -4.34
C ILE A 103 -1.00 -0.21 -3.55
N ASP A 104 -0.80 0.89 -4.27
CA ASP A 104 -0.59 2.23 -3.74
C ASP A 104 -1.84 3.08 -3.97
N LEU A 105 -2.52 3.48 -2.89
CA LEU A 105 -3.70 4.33 -2.91
C LEU A 105 -3.38 5.61 -2.14
N THR A 106 -3.47 6.76 -2.81
CA THR A 106 -3.15 8.05 -2.21
C THR A 106 -4.24 9.06 -2.48
N ALA A 107 -4.94 9.51 -1.44
CA ALA A 107 -5.75 10.72 -1.47
C ALA A 107 -4.97 11.79 -0.70
N SER A 108 -4.26 12.69 -1.40
CA SER A 108 -3.31 13.60 -0.75
C SER A 108 -3.97 14.54 0.27
N TYR A 109 -5.23 14.93 0.04
CA TYR A 109 -5.98 15.86 0.90
C TYR A 109 -7.37 15.36 1.28
N GLY A 110 -7.82 14.29 0.64
CA GLY A 110 -9.14 13.69 0.83
C GLY A 110 -9.09 12.47 1.74
N SER A 111 -10.27 11.88 1.92
CA SER A 111 -10.47 10.60 2.58
C SER A 111 -10.45 9.46 1.55
N ILE A 112 -10.26 8.23 2.05
CA ILE A 112 -10.41 7.00 1.28
C ILE A 112 -11.48 6.15 1.94
N TYR A 113 -12.52 5.82 1.18
CA TYR A 113 -13.62 4.95 1.60
C TYR A 113 -13.59 3.66 0.77
N ALA A 114 -13.29 2.55 1.42
CA ALA A 114 -13.23 1.23 0.80
C ALA A 114 -14.39 0.35 1.25
N ASN A 115 -15.34 0.09 0.36
CA ASN A 115 -16.49 -0.79 0.59
C ASN A 115 -16.32 -2.16 -0.09
N ALA A 116 -15.08 -2.50 -0.47
CA ALA A 116 -14.76 -3.71 -1.19
C ALA A 116 -13.39 -4.27 -0.76
N ASP A 117 -13.11 -5.49 -1.21
CA ASP A 117 -11.87 -6.21 -0.93
C ASP A 117 -10.67 -5.56 -1.65
N ILE A 118 -9.62 -5.25 -0.90
CA ILE A 118 -8.34 -4.73 -1.40
C ILE A 118 -7.25 -5.73 -1.02
N ARG A 119 -6.65 -6.39 -2.02
CA ARG A 119 -5.64 -7.45 -1.79
C ARG A 119 -4.44 -7.31 -2.71
N GLY A 120 -3.29 -7.04 -2.10
CA GLY A 120 -2.00 -7.04 -2.78
C GLY A 120 -0.96 -7.85 -2.01
N GLN A 121 0.19 -8.09 -2.64
CA GLN A 121 1.37 -8.54 -1.91
C GLN A 121 1.76 -7.50 -0.85
N SER A 122 1.70 -6.23 -1.22
CA SER A 122 1.81 -5.10 -0.30
C SER A 122 0.69 -4.09 -0.51
N LEU A 123 0.31 -3.41 0.57
CA LEU A 123 -0.74 -2.40 0.58
C LEU A 123 -0.22 -1.11 1.21
N ASN A 124 -0.27 -0.03 0.43
CA ASN A 124 0.18 1.29 0.82
C ASN A 124 -0.98 2.27 0.64
N ILE A 125 -1.62 2.63 1.74
CA ILE A 125 -2.76 3.53 1.73
C ILE A 125 -2.36 4.81 2.48
N SER A 126 -2.49 5.95 1.80
CA SER A 126 -2.32 7.28 2.37
C SER A 126 -3.58 8.10 2.15
N ALA A 127 -4.31 8.39 3.22
CA ALA A 127 -5.40 9.36 3.20
C ALA A 127 -4.94 10.67 3.89
N GLY A 128 -5.16 11.81 3.27
CA GLY A 128 -4.89 13.12 3.87
C GLY A 128 -5.84 13.40 5.03
N LYS A 129 -7.05 12.86 4.97
CA LYS A 129 -8.05 12.89 6.05
C LYS A 129 -8.26 11.49 6.60
N ASP A 130 -9.47 10.93 6.45
CA ASP A 130 -9.86 9.68 7.10
C ASP A 130 -9.67 8.48 6.16
N PHE A 131 -9.37 7.33 6.74
CA PHE A 131 -9.47 6.05 6.06
C PHE A 131 -10.59 5.21 6.68
N VAL A 132 -11.55 4.82 5.85
CA VAL A 132 -12.65 3.94 6.25
C VAL A 132 -12.64 2.71 5.37
N LEU A 133 -12.55 1.52 5.97
CA LEU A 133 -12.70 0.25 5.28
C LEU A 133 -13.88 -0.53 5.85
N ASN A 134 -14.75 -1.00 4.95
CA ASN A 134 -15.88 -1.84 5.23
C ASN A 134 -15.87 -3.07 4.32
N ASN A 135 -15.50 -4.23 4.88
CA ASN A 135 -15.42 -5.52 4.19
C ASN A 135 -15.97 -6.64 5.09
N MET A 136 -17.25 -6.54 5.48
CA MET A 136 -17.87 -7.43 6.47
C MET A 136 -18.06 -8.89 5.99
N ASP A 137 -17.80 -9.18 4.72
CA ASP A 137 -17.96 -10.53 4.15
C ASP A 137 -16.60 -11.22 3.90
N GLY A 138 -15.48 -10.57 4.21
CA GLY A 138 -14.16 -10.97 3.72
C GLY A 138 -13.04 -11.03 4.76
N PHE A 139 -11.92 -11.60 4.31
CA PHE A 139 -10.62 -11.44 4.94
C PHE A 139 -9.97 -10.16 4.44
N THR A 140 -9.59 -9.30 5.37
CA THR A 140 -8.81 -8.10 5.11
C THR A 140 -7.41 -8.28 5.68
N HIS A 141 -6.39 -8.00 4.86
CA HIS A 141 -4.98 -8.06 5.27
C HIS A 141 -4.35 -6.69 5.09
N ILE A 142 -4.14 -5.98 6.20
CA ILE A 142 -3.60 -4.60 6.14
C ILE A 142 -2.13 -4.61 5.71
N GLY A 143 -1.37 -5.60 6.15
CA GLY A 143 0.04 -5.78 5.81
C GLY A 143 0.29 -6.44 4.46
N GLY A 144 -0.75 -6.70 3.66
CA GLY A 144 -0.67 -7.51 2.43
C GLY A 144 -0.91 -9.00 2.69
N ASP A 145 -1.19 -9.74 1.62
CA ASP A 145 -1.64 -11.13 1.66
C ASP A 145 -0.52 -12.08 2.17
N PRO A 146 -0.72 -12.77 3.31
CA PRO A 146 0.26 -13.73 3.86
C PRO A 146 0.65 -14.84 2.88
N ALA A 147 -0.22 -15.21 1.93
CA ALA A 147 0.10 -16.22 0.94
C ALA A 147 1.26 -15.79 0.02
N TYR A 148 1.38 -14.49 -0.27
CA TYR A 148 2.42 -13.92 -1.14
C TYR A 148 3.60 -13.34 -0.35
N ASN A 149 3.47 -13.29 0.97
CA ASN A 149 4.47 -12.82 1.90
C ASN A 149 5.12 -13.98 2.69
N ASN A 150 4.89 -15.23 2.30
CA ASN A 150 5.51 -16.41 2.90
C ASN A 150 6.62 -16.97 2.01
N ASN A 151 7.83 -17.13 2.54
CA ASN A 151 8.93 -17.81 1.84
C ASN A 151 9.00 -19.33 2.10
N GLY A 152 7.99 -19.89 2.78
CA GLY A 152 7.91 -21.31 3.16
C GLY A 152 8.27 -21.59 4.62
N ASN A 153 9.06 -20.71 5.26
CA ASN A 153 9.51 -20.86 6.65
C ASN A 153 9.17 -19.65 7.53
N THR A 154 9.14 -18.45 6.95
CA THR A 154 8.85 -17.19 7.63
C THR A 154 7.91 -16.34 6.79
N LEU A 155 6.99 -15.66 7.46
CA LEU A 155 6.26 -14.56 6.87
C LEU A 155 7.19 -13.35 6.80
N ASN A 156 7.61 -13.02 5.59
CA ASN A 156 8.34 -11.80 5.28
C ASN A 156 7.31 -10.66 5.24
N PRO A 157 7.30 -9.75 6.23
CA PRO A 157 6.39 -8.62 6.18
C PRO A 157 6.67 -7.81 4.90
N ALA A 158 5.65 -7.63 4.08
CA ALA A 158 5.69 -6.56 3.10
C ALA A 158 5.77 -5.22 3.85
N ASN A 159 6.49 -4.24 3.30
CA ASN A 159 6.52 -2.85 3.78
C ASN A 159 5.16 -2.17 3.52
N SER A 160 4.10 -2.73 4.08
CA SER A 160 2.72 -2.30 3.93
C SER A 160 2.36 -1.35 5.07
N ALA A 161 1.73 -0.24 4.70
CA ALA A 161 1.32 0.79 5.63
C ALA A 161 -0.03 1.37 5.21
N THR A 162 -0.97 1.37 6.15
CA THR A 162 -2.20 2.17 6.06
C THR A 162 -2.04 3.34 7.02
N VAL A 163 -1.96 4.54 6.47
CA VAL A 163 -1.81 5.77 7.25
C VAL A 163 -2.87 6.78 6.82
N ALA A 164 -3.63 7.25 7.79
CA ALA A 164 -4.56 8.35 7.63
C ALA A 164 -4.03 9.57 8.38
N GLY A 165 -4.11 10.74 7.75
CA GLY A 165 -3.80 12.02 8.38
C GLY A 165 -4.73 12.30 9.56
N ASN A 166 -5.97 11.80 9.48
CA ASN A 166 -6.95 11.84 10.56
C ASN A 166 -7.28 10.44 11.07
N ASN A 167 -8.54 10.00 10.98
CA ASN A 167 -9.03 8.81 11.67
C ASN A 167 -8.92 7.56 10.81
N VAL A 168 -8.80 6.41 11.47
CA VAL A 168 -8.84 5.09 10.82
C VAL A 168 -10.00 4.27 11.38
N VAL A 169 -10.92 3.86 10.53
CA VAL A 169 -12.02 2.96 10.89
C VAL A 169 -12.00 1.76 9.96
N ILE A 170 -11.85 0.56 10.53
CA ILE A 170 -11.75 -0.68 9.75
C ILE A 170 -12.74 -1.70 10.31
N SER A 171 -13.67 -2.12 9.47
CA SER A 171 -14.65 -3.16 9.76
C SER A 171 -14.47 -4.30 8.76
N ALA A 172 -14.18 -5.50 9.25
CA ALA A 172 -14.09 -6.70 8.43
C ALA A 172 -14.57 -7.94 9.18
N LEU A 173 -14.92 -9.03 8.49
CA LEU A 173 -15.21 -10.29 9.16
C LEU A 173 -13.95 -10.81 9.85
N TYR A 174 -12.85 -10.92 9.10
CA TYR A 174 -11.53 -11.31 9.61
C TYR A 174 -10.53 -10.21 9.28
N LEU A 175 -9.93 -9.60 10.30
CA LEU A 175 -8.97 -8.52 10.15
C LEU A 175 -7.58 -8.97 10.58
N ASN A 176 -6.72 -9.24 9.59
CA ASN A 176 -5.30 -9.51 9.79
C ASN A 176 -4.50 -8.22 9.85
N ILE A 177 -3.92 -7.93 11.00
CA ILE A 177 -3.03 -6.81 11.24
C ILE A 177 -1.60 -7.34 11.21
N ASN A 178 -0.98 -7.28 10.03
CA ASN A 178 0.37 -7.75 9.74
C ASN A 178 1.29 -6.68 9.14
N GLY A 179 0.92 -5.42 9.33
CA GLY A 179 1.69 -4.24 8.92
C GLY A 179 1.33 -3.05 9.82
N LEU A 180 1.68 -1.85 9.37
CA LEU A 180 1.37 -0.62 10.09
C LEU A 180 -0.04 -0.12 9.77
N VAL A 181 -0.83 0.15 10.82
CA VAL A 181 -2.00 1.01 10.77
C VAL A 181 -1.74 2.24 11.62
N GLN A 182 -1.94 3.42 11.06
CA GLN A 182 -1.69 4.67 11.77
C GLN A 182 -2.83 5.68 11.57
N SER A 183 -3.31 6.23 12.68
CA SER A 183 -4.25 7.35 12.76
C SER A 183 -3.52 8.58 13.30
N GLY A 184 -3.47 9.64 12.50
CA GLY A 184 -2.68 10.84 12.76
C GLY A 184 -1.20 10.67 12.40
N VAL A 185 -0.53 11.79 12.14
CA VAL A 185 0.90 11.83 11.81
C VAL A 185 1.60 12.75 12.80
N ALA A 186 2.51 12.20 13.60
CA ALA A 186 3.17 12.95 14.67
C ALA A 186 4.19 13.98 14.14
N ASP A 187 5.00 13.59 13.16
CA ASP A 187 6.08 14.44 12.65
C ASP A 187 5.87 14.67 11.16
N TRP A 188 5.58 15.92 10.79
CA TRP A 188 5.54 16.38 9.42
C TRP A 188 6.82 17.12 9.08
N SER A 189 7.37 16.87 7.91
CA SER A 189 8.59 17.51 7.45
C SER A 189 8.61 17.79 5.97
N VAL A 190 9.34 18.84 5.61
CA VAL A 190 9.69 19.16 4.24
C VAL A 190 11.12 19.73 4.22
N VAL A 191 11.90 19.23 3.27
CA VAL A 191 13.20 19.80 2.91
C VAL A 191 13.13 20.14 1.43
N ILE A 192 13.38 21.40 1.11
CA ILE A 192 13.24 21.94 -0.24
C ILE A 192 14.63 22.35 -0.71
N ASP A 193 15.14 21.63 -1.71
CA ASP A 193 16.46 21.85 -2.29
C ASP A 193 16.34 22.38 -3.72
N GLU A 194 17.36 23.11 -4.20
CA GLU A 194 17.32 23.74 -5.54
C GLU A 194 17.13 22.71 -6.68
N SER A 195 17.53 21.46 -6.46
CA SER A 195 17.35 20.36 -7.42
C SER A 195 15.89 20.09 -7.81
N ALA A 196 14.92 20.42 -6.94
CA ALA A 196 13.50 20.28 -7.23
C ALA A 196 13.01 21.24 -8.32
N PHE A 197 13.80 22.27 -8.66
CA PHE A 197 13.44 23.32 -9.61
C PHE A 197 14.18 23.21 -10.95
N ASN A 198 14.88 22.09 -11.21
CA ASN A 198 15.61 21.90 -12.47
C ASN A 198 14.71 21.96 -13.73
N THR A 199 13.41 21.68 -13.59
CA THR A 199 12.43 21.71 -14.69
C THR A 199 11.61 22.99 -14.73
N LEU A 200 11.93 23.98 -13.90
CA LEU A 200 11.10 25.18 -13.70
C LEU A 200 10.90 25.99 -14.98
N ASP A 201 11.91 26.07 -15.86
CA ASP A 201 11.82 26.80 -17.12
C ASP A 201 10.84 26.13 -18.11
N THR A 202 10.79 24.81 -18.12
CA THR A 202 9.81 24.05 -18.92
C THR A 202 8.39 24.29 -18.41
N LEU A 203 8.21 24.26 -17.09
CA LEU A 203 6.93 24.53 -16.44
C LEU A 203 6.49 25.99 -16.65
N ARG A 204 7.42 26.94 -16.61
CA ARG A 204 7.18 28.36 -16.89
C ARG A 204 6.74 28.58 -18.34
N ALA A 205 7.34 27.87 -19.29
CA ALA A 205 6.92 27.91 -20.69
C ALA A 205 5.49 27.35 -20.86
N ALA A 206 5.16 26.26 -20.17
CA ALA A 206 3.81 25.70 -20.17
C ALA A 206 2.77 26.66 -19.58
N TRP A 207 3.09 27.34 -18.47
CA TRP A 207 2.24 28.39 -17.91
C TRP A 207 1.98 29.53 -18.90
N LYS A 208 3.03 30.03 -19.59
CA LYS A 208 2.90 31.06 -20.64
C LYS A 208 2.04 30.60 -21.83
N ALA A 209 1.96 29.28 -22.07
CA ALA A 209 1.10 28.69 -23.09
C ALA A 209 -0.35 28.44 -22.62
N GLY A 210 -0.74 28.97 -21.45
CA GLY A 210 -2.08 28.82 -20.87
C GLY A 210 -2.20 27.69 -19.85
N GLY A 211 -1.09 27.09 -19.41
CA GLY A 211 -1.06 26.12 -18.33
C GLY A 211 -1.38 26.71 -16.95
N PRO A 212 -1.45 25.87 -15.90
CA PRO A 212 -1.74 26.33 -14.55
C PRO A 212 -0.62 27.23 -14.00
N ALA A 213 -1.02 28.27 -13.29
CA ALA A 213 -0.08 29.20 -12.65
C ALA A 213 0.59 28.61 -11.39
N VAL A 214 -0.04 27.61 -10.77
CA VAL A 214 0.50 26.87 -9.63
C VAL A 214 0.73 25.44 -10.05
N VAL A 215 1.96 24.94 -9.87
CA VAL A 215 2.34 23.58 -10.24
C VAL A 215 2.86 22.84 -9.02
N GLN A 216 2.25 21.69 -8.73
CA GLN A 216 2.71 20.78 -7.67
C GLN A 216 4.06 20.17 -8.06
N LEU A 217 5.08 20.34 -7.20
CA LEU A 217 6.41 19.77 -7.41
C LEU A 217 6.65 18.52 -6.56
N ALA A 218 6.08 18.48 -5.35
CA ALA A 218 6.09 17.31 -4.49
C ALA A 218 4.72 17.13 -3.83
N THR A 219 4.21 15.90 -3.75
CA THR A 219 2.92 15.62 -3.12
C THR A 219 3.06 15.34 -1.63
N THR A 220 2.08 15.82 -0.85
CA THR A 220 1.89 15.45 0.55
C THR A 220 1.62 13.95 0.67
N ASP A 221 2.30 13.29 1.61
CA ASP A 221 2.18 11.85 1.89
C ASP A 221 2.23 11.60 3.39
N ALA A 222 1.08 11.20 3.94
CA ALA A 222 0.91 10.96 5.37
C ALA A 222 1.73 9.78 5.87
N ARG A 223 1.99 8.77 5.04
CA ARG A 223 2.78 7.58 5.44
C ARG A 223 4.21 7.92 5.78
N LEU A 224 4.74 8.94 5.13
CA LEU A 224 6.13 9.39 5.27
C LEU A 224 6.26 10.62 6.16
N GLY A 225 5.15 11.19 6.64
CA GLY A 225 5.16 12.49 7.30
C GLY A 225 5.75 13.58 6.42
N ARG A 226 5.50 13.52 5.10
CA ARG A 226 6.05 14.50 4.15
C ARG A 226 4.99 15.52 3.77
N ILE A 227 5.32 16.80 3.93
CA ILE A 227 4.53 17.89 3.39
C ILE A 227 4.96 18.14 1.94
N GLY A 228 4.00 18.22 1.03
CA GLY A 228 4.25 18.58 -0.36
C GLY A 228 4.34 20.10 -0.55
N TYR A 229 4.73 20.50 -1.75
CA TYR A 229 4.82 21.90 -2.11
C TYR A 229 4.61 22.09 -3.60
N SER A 230 4.16 23.29 -3.93
CA SER A 230 3.95 23.80 -5.27
C SER A 230 4.84 25.00 -5.55
N TYR A 231 4.94 25.38 -6.82
CA TYR A 231 5.52 26.65 -7.23
C TYR A 231 4.45 27.51 -7.91
N ASP A 232 4.32 28.77 -7.48
CA ASP A 232 3.41 29.75 -8.07
C ASP A 232 4.18 30.72 -8.97
N PHE A 233 3.89 30.66 -10.27
CA PHE A 233 4.54 31.50 -11.28
C PHE A 233 4.09 32.97 -11.25
N ARG A 234 3.02 33.32 -10.51
CA ARG A 234 2.53 34.70 -10.38
C ARG A 234 3.28 35.46 -9.30
N SER A 235 3.53 34.81 -8.16
CA SER A 235 4.28 35.37 -7.04
C SER A 235 5.77 35.00 -7.06
N GLU A 236 6.17 34.12 -7.98
CA GLU A 236 7.52 33.54 -8.07
C GLU A 236 8.01 32.83 -6.80
N SER A 237 7.07 32.37 -5.97
CA SER A 237 7.33 31.76 -4.66
C SER A 237 6.97 30.28 -4.62
N ILE A 238 7.59 29.59 -3.66
CA ILE A 238 7.20 28.24 -3.27
C ILE A 238 5.97 28.35 -2.37
N VAL A 239 4.96 27.52 -2.61
CA VAL A 239 3.74 27.44 -1.79
C VAL A 239 3.71 26.08 -1.12
N LEU A 240 3.78 26.06 0.21
CA LEU A 240 3.67 24.83 0.97
C LEU A 240 2.23 24.31 0.96
N ASP A 241 2.06 22.99 0.84
CA ASP A 241 0.75 22.37 0.98
C ASP A 241 0.18 22.58 2.38
N GLN A 242 -1.14 22.75 2.45
CA GLN A 242 -1.85 22.77 3.72
C GLN A 242 -1.84 21.36 4.32
N VAL A 243 -1.53 21.30 5.62
CA VAL A 243 -1.64 20.09 6.42
C VAL A 243 -2.56 20.40 7.58
N ASP A 244 -3.74 19.79 7.54
CA ASP A 244 -4.65 19.79 8.68
C ASP A 244 -4.24 18.64 9.59
N ILE A 245 -3.76 18.97 10.79
CA ILE A 245 -3.43 17.95 11.78
C ILE A 245 -4.71 17.55 12.51
N GLY A 246 -5.05 16.28 12.38
CA GLY A 246 -6.15 15.66 13.10
C GLY A 246 -5.86 14.19 13.38
N GLY A 247 -6.94 13.44 13.63
CA GLY A 247 -6.85 12.02 13.95
C GLY A 247 -6.77 11.78 15.44
N GLY A 248 -6.04 10.74 15.82
CA GLY A 248 -6.05 10.26 17.19
C GLY A 248 -7.23 9.35 17.51
N TYR A 249 -8.09 9.02 16.54
CA TYR A 249 -9.06 7.94 16.68
C TYR A 249 -8.76 6.78 15.73
N MET A 250 -8.72 5.57 16.28
CA MET A 250 -8.67 4.34 15.52
C MET A 250 -9.70 3.35 16.05
N GLU A 251 -10.53 2.81 15.16
CA GLU A 251 -11.48 1.75 15.50
C GLU A 251 -11.34 0.56 14.56
N LEU A 252 -11.13 -0.62 15.15
CA LEU A 252 -10.95 -1.88 14.43
C LEU A 252 -12.02 -2.86 14.88
N THR A 253 -12.79 -3.39 13.95
CA THR A 253 -13.87 -4.34 14.22
C THR A 253 -13.73 -5.58 13.35
N GLY A 254 -13.81 -6.75 13.98
CA GLY A 254 -13.80 -8.04 13.31
C GLY A 254 -13.28 -9.15 14.20
N HIS A 255 -13.07 -10.32 13.63
CA HIS A 255 -12.17 -11.30 14.23
C HIS A 255 -10.74 -10.81 14.05
N ILE A 256 -10.12 -10.32 15.12
CA ILE A 256 -8.79 -9.74 15.05
C ILE A 256 -7.75 -10.85 15.06
N LEU A 257 -6.82 -10.78 14.11
CA LEU A 257 -5.70 -11.70 13.98
C LEU A 257 -4.44 -10.93 13.60
N SER A 258 -3.29 -11.53 13.91
CA SER A 258 -1.99 -11.05 13.45
C SER A 258 -1.18 -12.22 12.96
N THR A 259 -0.72 -12.14 11.72
CA THR A 259 0.22 -13.09 11.13
C THR A 259 1.68 -12.64 11.32
N GLY A 260 1.91 -11.63 12.17
CA GLY A 260 3.23 -11.09 12.51
C GLY A 260 3.40 -9.63 12.09
N ASN A 261 4.27 -8.90 12.80
CA ASN A 261 4.63 -7.48 12.53
C ASN A 261 3.46 -6.47 12.55
N GLY A 262 2.32 -6.83 13.14
CA GLY A 262 1.21 -5.89 13.33
C GLY A 262 1.61 -4.73 14.23
N GLN A 263 1.43 -3.50 13.74
CA GLN A 263 1.69 -2.27 14.49
C GLN A 263 0.49 -1.33 14.38
N LEU A 264 0.02 -0.83 15.51
CA LEU A 264 -1.04 0.17 15.59
C LEU A 264 -0.45 1.43 16.21
N ARG A 265 -0.60 2.58 15.53
CA ARG A 265 -0.15 3.88 16.00
C ARG A 265 -1.32 4.85 16.01
N VAL A 266 -1.52 5.51 17.14
CA VAL A 266 -2.55 6.53 17.29
C VAL A 266 -1.89 7.77 17.85
N LEU A 267 -2.09 8.90 17.17
CA LEU A 267 -1.59 10.19 17.61
C LEU A 267 -2.28 10.60 18.92
N ASP A 268 -1.49 11.10 19.87
CA ASP A 268 -1.97 11.71 21.10
C ASP A 268 -1.14 12.98 21.38
N GLY A 269 -1.83 14.09 21.61
CA GLY A 269 -1.25 15.41 21.76
C GLY A 269 -1.18 16.17 20.43
N TYR A 270 -0.04 16.77 20.16
CA TYR A 270 0.18 17.66 19.01
C TYR A 270 1.18 17.05 18.03
N SER A 271 0.98 17.31 16.75
CA SER A 271 2.00 17.05 15.74
C SER A 271 3.05 18.15 15.70
N GLN A 272 4.23 17.82 15.18
CA GLN A 272 5.32 18.75 14.93
C GLN A 272 5.49 18.95 13.43
N VAL A 273 5.87 20.17 13.03
CA VAL A 273 6.15 20.51 11.63
C VAL A 273 7.56 21.08 11.52
N LYS A 274 8.38 20.48 10.65
CA LYS A 274 9.72 20.94 10.33
C LYS A 274 9.82 21.36 8.86
N VAL A 275 10.10 22.64 8.63
CA VAL A 275 10.27 23.20 7.29
C VAL A 275 11.71 23.66 7.11
N VAL A 276 12.38 23.16 6.07
CA VAL A 276 13.73 23.58 5.69
C VAL A 276 13.70 24.02 4.23
N ASN A 277 13.97 25.31 3.97
CA ASN A 277 14.13 25.85 2.62
C ASN A 277 15.61 26.14 2.36
N ASN A 278 16.27 25.32 1.55
CA ASN A 278 17.66 25.47 1.14
C ASN A 278 17.80 26.18 -0.22
N THR A 279 16.73 26.80 -0.72
CA THR A 279 16.72 27.50 -2.02
C THR A 279 16.93 29.00 -1.84
N ILE A 280 17.17 29.69 -2.95
CA ILE A 280 17.19 31.17 -2.98
C ILE A 280 15.78 31.78 -3.10
N ARG A 281 14.72 30.97 -3.06
CA ARG A 281 13.36 31.38 -3.39
C ARG A 281 12.54 31.67 -2.14
N ASP A 282 11.62 32.59 -2.28
CA ASP A 282 10.66 32.90 -1.22
C ASP A 282 9.74 31.71 -0.97
N LEU A 283 9.47 31.42 0.30
CA LEU A 283 8.54 30.39 0.75
C LEU A 283 7.31 31.05 1.37
N THR A 284 6.16 30.79 0.77
CA THR A 284 4.85 31.11 1.31
C THR A 284 4.32 29.89 2.05
N ILE A 285 4.07 30.05 3.34
CA ILE A 285 3.43 29.03 4.19
C ILE A 285 1.98 29.44 4.37
N THR A 286 1.08 28.63 3.84
CA THR A 286 -0.37 28.83 4.00
C THR A 286 -0.99 27.58 4.60
N GLY A 287 -1.70 27.71 5.72
CA GLY A 287 -2.51 26.62 6.28
C GLY A 287 -1.71 25.52 6.99
N ILE A 288 -0.83 25.88 7.92
CA ILE A 288 -0.41 24.91 8.94
C ILE A 288 -1.32 25.11 10.15
N ASP A 289 -2.26 24.18 10.35
CA ASP A 289 -3.08 24.13 11.56
C ASP A 289 -2.66 22.91 12.39
N LEU A 290 -2.02 23.16 13.54
CA LEU A 290 -1.60 22.12 14.48
C LEU A 290 -2.75 21.63 15.37
N GLY A 291 -3.95 22.20 15.20
CA GLY A 291 -5.14 21.89 15.97
C GLY A 291 -5.02 22.28 17.45
N ASN A 292 -6.00 21.82 18.24
CA ASN A 292 -6.04 21.99 19.70
C ASN A 292 -5.44 20.79 20.45
N GLY A 293 -4.70 19.95 19.73
CA GLY A 293 -4.28 18.62 20.18
C GLY A 293 -5.41 17.60 20.05
N VAL A 294 -5.03 16.33 19.96
CA VAL A 294 -5.95 15.19 19.87
C VAL A 294 -5.78 14.28 21.07
N GLN A 295 -6.89 13.78 21.62
CA GLN A 295 -6.84 12.72 22.61
C GLN A 295 -6.81 11.37 21.88
N GLY A 296 -5.68 10.68 21.99
CA GLY A 296 -5.48 9.40 21.34
C GLY A 296 -6.36 8.31 21.94
N GLN A 297 -7.16 7.67 21.08
CA GLN A 297 -8.01 6.55 21.42
C GLN A 297 -7.93 5.46 20.35
N LEU A 298 -7.55 4.26 20.76
CA LEU A 298 -7.65 3.03 19.98
C LEU A 298 -8.76 2.16 20.56
N ARG A 299 -9.75 1.82 19.75
CA ARG A 299 -10.81 0.88 20.09
C ARG A 299 -10.69 -0.38 19.22
N ILE A 300 -10.58 -1.53 19.87
CA ILE A 300 -10.57 -2.84 19.20
C ILE A 300 -11.81 -3.60 19.63
N ASN A 301 -12.71 -3.88 18.70
CA ASN A 301 -13.88 -4.71 18.86
C ASN A 301 -13.57 -6.11 18.29
N ASP A 302 -13.07 -7.01 19.15
CA ASP A 302 -12.69 -8.36 18.73
C ASP A 302 -13.85 -9.34 18.92
N LEU A 303 -14.50 -9.68 17.80
CA LEU A 303 -15.63 -10.60 17.73
C LEU A 303 -15.26 -12.03 18.15
N ALA A 304 -13.97 -12.28 18.22
CA ALA A 304 -13.41 -13.58 18.44
C ALA A 304 -13.08 -13.83 19.92
N ARG A 305 -13.00 -12.75 20.72
CA ARG A 305 -12.82 -12.80 22.15
C ARG A 305 -14.19 -12.96 22.82
N LYS A 306 -14.53 -14.20 23.14
CA LYS A 306 -15.78 -14.52 23.84
C LYS A 306 -15.59 -14.37 25.36
N ALA A 307 -16.29 -13.43 25.98
CA ALA A 307 -16.31 -13.25 27.43
C ALA A 307 -17.50 -13.99 28.08
N GLY A 308 -17.75 -15.23 27.65
CA GLY A 308 -18.87 -16.06 28.15
C GLY A 308 -20.25 -15.75 27.55
N ASP A 309 -20.31 -14.91 26.51
CA ASP A 309 -21.51 -14.52 25.75
C ASP A 309 -21.11 -14.34 24.27
N ASP A 310 -22.09 -14.28 23.36
CA ASP A 310 -21.90 -14.03 21.93
C ASP A 310 -21.83 -12.53 21.56
N ARG A 311 -21.93 -11.64 22.57
CA ARG A 311 -21.70 -10.21 22.39
C ARG A 311 -20.22 -9.90 22.13
N ALA A 312 -19.96 -8.89 21.30
CA ALA A 312 -18.61 -8.42 21.01
C ALA A 312 -17.92 -7.85 22.25
N TRP A 313 -16.69 -8.30 22.50
CA TRP A 313 -15.82 -7.77 23.55
C TRP A 313 -14.90 -6.70 22.98
N SER A 314 -14.74 -5.60 23.72
CA SER A 314 -13.95 -4.47 23.28
C SER A 314 -12.80 -4.17 24.23
N THR A 315 -11.72 -3.67 23.66
CA THR A 315 -10.58 -3.11 24.39
C THR A 315 -10.35 -1.69 23.91
N ILE A 316 -10.29 -0.73 24.82
CA ILE A 316 -9.94 0.66 24.53
C ILE A 316 -8.57 0.97 25.15
N TYR A 317 -7.70 1.58 24.37
CA TYR A 317 -6.45 2.18 24.83
C TYR A 317 -6.53 3.69 24.70
N THR A 318 -6.13 4.40 25.75
CA THR A 318 -5.90 5.85 25.74
C THR A 318 -4.55 6.16 26.37
N TYR A 319 -3.96 7.29 26.05
CA TYR A 319 -2.76 7.77 26.73
C TYR A 319 -3.14 8.86 27.73
N ASP A 320 -2.72 8.71 28.97
CA ASP A 320 -2.94 9.70 30.02
C ASP A 320 -1.82 9.64 31.07
N ASN A 321 -1.35 10.80 31.51
CA ASN A 321 -0.36 10.95 32.58
C ASN A 321 0.91 10.08 32.41
N GLY A 322 1.45 10.00 31.19
CA GLY A 322 2.67 9.24 30.92
C GLY A 322 2.48 7.72 30.82
N GLN A 323 1.22 7.26 30.77
CA GLN A 323 0.88 5.84 30.73
C GLN A 323 -0.17 5.56 29.65
N VAL A 324 -0.08 4.38 29.03
CA VAL A 324 -1.19 3.84 28.26
C VAL A 324 -2.16 3.16 29.23
N GLN A 325 -3.39 3.65 29.28
CA GLN A 325 -4.50 3.10 30.05
C GLN A 325 -5.27 2.08 29.20
N ARG A 326 -5.63 0.94 29.77
CA ARG A 326 -6.40 -0.12 29.09
C ARG A 326 -7.76 -0.30 29.77
N TYR A 327 -8.81 -0.26 28.97
CA TYR A 327 -10.18 -0.51 29.38
C TYR A 327 -10.75 -1.71 28.63
N GLU A 328 -11.53 -2.55 29.29
CA GLU A 328 -12.19 -3.70 28.67
C GLU A 328 -13.65 -3.83 29.13
N GLY A 329 -14.50 -4.37 28.26
CA GLY A 329 -15.93 -4.55 28.53
C GLY A 329 -16.71 -4.93 27.29
N TRP A 330 -18.03 -5.08 27.45
CA TRP A 330 -18.95 -5.29 26.33
C TRP A 330 -18.94 -4.08 25.38
N SER A 331 -18.87 -4.33 24.08
CA SER A 331 -18.79 -3.25 23.06
C SER A 331 -19.94 -2.24 23.17
N SER A 332 -21.13 -2.68 23.54
CA SER A 332 -22.31 -1.82 23.73
C SER A 332 -22.25 -0.93 24.97
N GLU A 333 -21.33 -1.21 25.90
CA GLU A 333 -21.32 -0.59 27.23
C GLU A 333 -19.99 0.10 27.56
N ILE A 334 -18.88 -0.35 26.97
CA ILE A 334 -17.53 0.11 27.30
C ILE A 334 -17.38 1.63 27.06
N ARG A 335 -16.69 2.29 27.99
CA ARG A 335 -16.27 3.70 27.89
C ARG A 335 -14.97 3.91 28.65
N VAL A 336 -14.30 5.03 28.40
CA VAL A 336 -13.14 5.48 29.18
C VAL A 336 -13.64 5.94 30.56
N ALA A 337 -13.74 4.99 31.49
CA ALA A 337 -14.21 5.23 32.86
C ALA A 337 -13.66 4.15 33.80
N ASP A 338 -13.48 4.49 35.08
CA ASP A 338 -12.87 3.60 36.09
C ASP A 338 -13.49 2.19 36.18
N PRO A 339 -14.82 1.99 36.05
CA PRO A 339 -15.41 0.65 36.12
C PRO A 339 -14.91 -0.33 35.05
N PHE A 340 -14.40 0.17 33.91
CA PHE A 340 -13.87 -0.66 32.83
C PHE A 340 -12.35 -0.70 32.78
N LYS A 341 -11.67 0.09 33.61
CA LYS A 341 -10.21 0.19 33.61
C LYS A 341 -9.62 -1.09 34.17
N VAL A 342 -8.87 -1.81 33.35
CA VAL A 342 -8.27 -3.11 33.71
C VAL A 342 -6.76 -3.05 33.91
N GLY A 343 -6.11 -1.94 33.54
CA GLY A 343 -4.68 -1.76 33.78
C GLY A 343 -4.11 -0.51 33.15
N SER A 344 -2.82 -0.27 33.44
CA SER A 344 -2.02 0.75 32.80
C SER A 344 -0.59 0.28 32.60
N SER A 345 0.10 0.87 31.63
CA SER A 345 1.50 0.59 31.31
C SER A 345 2.27 1.89 31.15
N VAL A 346 3.47 1.98 31.72
CA VAL A 346 4.30 3.19 31.66
C VAL A 346 4.85 3.39 30.26
N GLY A 347 4.90 4.64 29.80
CA GLY A 347 5.36 4.99 28.47
C GLY A 347 4.24 4.99 27.44
N ARG A 348 4.61 4.92 26.16
CA ARG A 348 3.71 5.08 25.00
C ARG A 348 3.42 3.77 24.25
N THR A 349 3.76 2.64 24.84
CA THR A 349 3.66 1.32 24.19
C THR A 349 2.77 0.39 25.01
N ALA A 350 1.86 -0.31 24.34
CA ALA A 350 1.07 -1.39 24.90
C ALA A 350 1.01 -2.55 23.91
N GLN A 351 0.72 -3.74 24.41
CA GLN A 351 0.56 -4.96 23.61
C GLN A 351 -0.90 -5.39 23.65
N TYR A 352 -1.44 -5.77 22.49
CA TYR A 352 -2.74 -6.40 22.36
C TYR A 352 -2.54 -7.85 21.93
N ASP A 353 -2.90 -8.78 22.81
CA ASP A 353 -2.82 -10.20 22.51
C ASP A 353 -4.11 -10.65 21.81
N VAL A 354 -3.95 -11.19 20.60
CA VAL A 354 -5.05 -11.84 19.89
C VAL A 354 -5.40 -13.17 20.55
N THR A 355 -6.58 -13.72 20.26
CA THR A 355 -6.96 -15.02 20.82
C THR A 355 -6.02 -16.13 20.33
N ASP A 356 -5.46 -16.89 21.27
CA ASP A 356 -4.54 -18.01 21.01
C ASP A 356 -5.19 -19.20 20.27
N GLY A 357 -4.34 -20.05 19.70
CA GLY A 357 -4.74 -21.35 19.15
C GLY A 357 -5.47 -21.29 17.80
N ARG A 358 -5.52 -20.11 17.15
CA ARG A 358 -6.11 -19.98 15.81
C ARG A 358 -5.15 -20.44 14.73
N THR A 359 -5.69 -21.18 13.76
CA THR A 359 -4.97 -21.59 12.57
C THR A 359 -5.59 -20.90 11.36
N TYR A 360 -4.72 -20.36 10.50
CA TYR A 360 -5.11 -19.83 9.20
C TYR A 360 -4.43 -20.67 8.13
N VAL A 361 -5.19 -21.06 7.10
CA VAL A 361 -4.67 -21.82 5.96
C VAL A 361 -5.10 -21.10 4.70
N TRP A 362 -4.14 -20.86 3.81
CA TRP A 362 -4.40 -20.41 2.46
C TRP A 362 -4.16 -21.58 1.50
N LEU A 363 -5.11 -21.78 0.58
CA LEU A 363 -4.98 -22.75 -0.50
C LEU A 363 -4.34 -22.05 -1.69
N GLN A 364 -3.10 -22.42 -2.02
CA GLN A 364 -2.48 -22.01 -3.27
C GLN A 364 -2.66 -23.11 -4.31
N GLY A 365 -3.20 -22.76 -5.48
CA GLY A 365 -3.00 -23.56 -6.68
C GLY A 365 -1.55 -23.39 -7.13
N ARG A 366 -0.79 -24.48 -7.24
CA ARG A 366 0.53 -24.48 -7.87
C ARG A 366 0.42 -25.19 -9.22
N ASP A 367 0.69 -24.46 -10.30
CA ASP A 367 0.93 -25.08 -11.61
C ASP A 367 2.42 -25.37 -11.72
N ARG A 368 2.79 -26.65 -11.76
CA ARG A 368 4.17 -27.10 -11.99
C ARG A 368 4.23 -27.86 -13.30
N THR A 369 5.12 -27.48 -14.20
CA THR A 369 5.31 -28.17 -15.49
C THR A 369 6.78 -28.56 -15.61
N ASP A 370 7.08 -29.85 -15.44
CA ASP A 370 8.40 -30.39 -15.74
C ASP A 370 8.39 -30.90 -17.19
N THR A 371 9.24 -30.33 -18.07
CA THR A 371 9.35 -30.77 -19.46
C THR A 371 10.66 -31.51 -19.67
N ASN A 372 10.58 -32.76 -20.12
CA ASN A 372 11.74 -33.57 -20.48
C ASN A 372 11.89 -33.60 -22.00
N THR A 373 12.99 -33.06 -22.53
CA THR A 373 13.31 -33.11 -23.96
C THR A 373 14.38 -34.17 -24.19
N ARG A 374 14.01 -35.22 -24.93
CA ARG A 374 14.92 -36.29 -25.38
C ARG A 374 15.24 -36.10 -26.86
N VAL A 375 16.52 -35.97 -27.19
CA VAL A 375 16.99 -35.94 -28.58
C VAL A 375 17.71 -37.24 -28.87
N GLU A 376 17.15 -38.04 -29.78
CA GLU A 376 17.70 -39.31 -30.25
C GLU A 376 18.09 -39.17 -31.71
N TYR A 377 19.25 -39.74 -32.08
CA TYR A 377 19.62 -39.91 -33.48
C TYR A 377 19.50 -41.36 -33.89
N TRP A 378 19.10 -41.58 -35.14
CA TRP A 378 19.08 -42.87 -35.81
C TRP A 378 20.04 -42.78 -36.99
N ASP A 379 21.00 -43.68 -37.09
CA ASP A 379 21.79 -43.81 -38.31
C ASP A 379 20.87 -44.31 -39.43
N GLU A 380 20.81 -43.56 -40.54
CA GLU A 380 20.02 -43.94 -41.71
C GLU A 380 20.90 -44.70 -42.72
N PHE A 381 20.61 -45.99 -42.92
CA PHE A 381 21.11 -46.72 -44.08
C PHE A 381 20.17 -46.46 -45.25
N TRP A 382 20.61 -45.65 -46.21
CA TRP A 382 19.80 -45.19 -47.37
C TRP A 382 18.66 -44.21 -47.02
N GLY A 383 18.98 -43.11 -46.34
CA GLY A 383 18.21 -41.84 -46.38
C GLY A 383 16.75 -41.85 -45.92
N PHE A 384 16.24 -42.96 -45.39
CA PHE A 384 14.89 -43.08 -44.84
C PHE A 384 14.66 -44.38 -44.03
N ILE A 385 15.61 -45.33 -44.00
CA ILE A 385 15.49 -46.55 -43.18
C ILE A 385 16.34 -46.36 -41.91
N PRO A 386 15.73 -46.15 -40.72
CA PRO A 386 16.47 -46.09 -39.47
C PRO A 386 17.06 -47.47 -39.15
N THR A 387 18.37 -47.55 -38.93
CA THR A 387 19.08 -48.78 -38.58
C THR A 387 19.94 -48.55 -37.34
N GLY A 388 19.53 -49.12 -36.21
CA GLY A 388 20.27 -49.07 -34.94
C GLY A 388 19.39 -48.71 -33.75
N ASP A 389 19.87 -48.99 -32.53
CA ASP A 389 19.25 -48.46 -31.31
C ASP A 389 19.68 -47.00 -31.15
N GLY A 390 18.72 -46.08 -31.09
CA GLY A 390 18.97 -44.65 -31.04
C GLY A 390 19.90 -44.27 -29.89
N THR A 391 20.92 -43.45 -30.17
CA THR A 391 21.85 -42.97 -29.15
C THR A 391 21.37 -41.63 -28.59
N GLU A 392 21.21 -41.54 -27.27
CA GLU A 392 20.76 -40.33 -26.57
C GLU A 392 21.88 -39.28 -26.57
N LEU A 393 21.68 -38.18 -27.29
CA LEU A 393 22.69 -37.10 -27.42
C LEU A 393 22.59 -36.07 -26.30
N SER A 394 21.38 -35.80 -25.83
CA SER A 394 21.15 -34.95 -24.67
C SER A 394 19.82 -35.27 -24.01
N ASN A 395 19.82 -35.13 -22.69
CA ASN A 395 18.66 -35.27 -21.84
C ASN A 395 18.71 -34.14 -20.82
N VAL A 396 17.92 -33.12 -21.09
CA VAL A 396 17.90 -31.89 -20.30
C VAL A 396 16.51 -31.77 -19.69
N THR A 397 16.46 -31.92 -18.38
CA THR A 397 15.25 -31.63 -17.61
C THR A 397 15.32 -30.17 -17.18
N VAL A 398 14.41 -29.35 -17.71
CA VAL A 398 14.20 -27.98 -17.24
C VAL A 398 12.99 -28.00 -16.29
N LYS A 399 13.23 -27.70 -15.02
CA LYS A 399 12.19 -27.64 -13.99
C LYS A 399 11.43 -26.32 -14.14
N GLY A 400 10.10 -26.40 -14.24
CA GLY A 400 9.19 -25.25 -14.34
C GLY A 400 8.52 -24.89 -13.04
#